data_AF-A0A2M7SN42-F1
#
_entry.id   AF-A0A2M7SN42-F1
#
_cell.length_a   1.000
_cell.length_b   1.000
_cell.length_c   1.000
_cell.angle_alpha   90.00
_cell.angle_beta   90.00
_cell.angle_gamma   90.00
#
_symmetry.space_group_name_H-M   'P 1'
#
loop_
_entity.id
_entity.type
_entity.pdbx_description
1 polymer ?
#
loop_
_entity_poly.entity_id
_entity_poly.type
_entity_poly.pdbx_seq_one_letter_code
_entity_poly.pdbx_strand_id
1 'polypeptide(L)' 'GTVGHSISFGRADAVTVVSKSALLADAAATSVGNLVKDKRDFNRALEFAGKIDGILGVLIVLGKEMAVYGKVELIEI' A
#
# COMPACT_ATOMS: atom_id res chain seq x y z
N GLY A 1 -1.47 -12.82 11.30
CA GLY A 1 -0.88 -11.87 12.26
C GLY A 1 -0.37 -10.71 11.46
N THR A 2 -0.90 -9.52 11.69
CA THR A 2 -0.40 -8.26 11.13
C THR A 2 0.73 -7.77 12.02
N VAL A 3 1.91 -7.55 11.44
CA VAL A 3 3.09 -7.12 12.21
C VAL A 3 3.05 -5.58 12.31
N GLY A 4 2.65 -5.07 13.48
CA GLY A 4 2.70 -3.65 13.85
C GLY A 4 1.53 -3.23 14.78
N HIS A 5 1.79 -2.39 15.78
CA HIS A 5 0.77 -1.87 16.72
C HIS A 5 -0.21 -0.85 16.09
N SER A 6 -0.16 -0.68 14.77
CA SER A 6 -1.09 0.18 14.03
C SER A 6 -2.38 -0.59 13.76
N ILE A 7 -3.48 -0.13 14.37
CA ILE A 7 -4.83 -0.63 14.06
C ILE A 7 -5.14 -0.25 12.60
N SER A 8 -5.09 -1.25 11.71
CA SER A 8 -5.60 -1.16 10.35
C SER A 8 -7.02 -1.72 10.31
N PHE A 9 -7.96 -0.98 9.70
CA PHE A 9 -9.33 -1.43 9.45
C PHE A 9 -9.45 -2.28 8.17
N GLY A 10 -8.37 -2.37 7.39
CA GLY A 10 -8.27 -3.24 6.23
C GLY A 10 -7.72 -4.63 6.55
N ARG A 11 -7.64 -5.47 5.52
CA ARG A 11 -7.10 -6.83 5.58
C ARG A 11 -5.74 -6.98 4.90
N ALA A 12 -5.18 -5.92 4.32
CA ALA A 12 -3.84 -5.98 3.75
C ALA A 12 -2.83 -6.48 4.81
N ASP A 13 -2.01 -7.45 4.45
CA ASP A 13 -0.97 -7.97 5.33
C ASP A 13 0.19 -6.98 5.44
N ALA A 14 0.50 -6.29 4.34
CA ALA A 14 1.47 -5.22 4.28
C ALA A 14 1.10 -4.19 3.19
N VAL A 15 1.44 -2.93 3.44
CA VAL A 15 1.44 -1.86 2.44
C VAL A 15 2.75 -1.11 2.56
N THR A 16 3.45 -0.94 1.43
CA THR A 16 4.68 -0.16 1.35
C THR A 16 4.46 1.00 0.39
N VAL A 17 4.77 2.22 0.83
CA VAL A 17 4.65 3.43 0.01
C VAL A 17 6.02 4.08 -0.13
N VAL A 18 6.37 4.42 -1.36
CA VAL A 18 7.60 5.15 -1.69
C VAL A 18 7.24 6.61 -1.90
N SER A 19 7.84 7.50 -1.11
CA SER A 19 7.74 8.95 -1.26
C SER A 19 9.04 9.61 -0.80
N LYS A 20 9.29 10.85 -1.26
CA LYS A 20 10.35 11.69 -0.69
C LYS A 20 10.03 12.18 0.73
N SER A 21 8.76 12.14 1.14
CA SER A 21 8.33 12.52 2.48
C SER A 21 7.91 11.28 3.27
N ALA A 22 8.59 11.03 4.39
CA ALA A 22 8.26 9.91 5.27
C ALA A 22 6.85 10.04 5.88
N LEU A 23 6.45 11.27 6.26
CA LEU A 23 5.11 11.54 6.80
C LEU A 23 4.02 11.25 5.78
N LEU A 24 4.24 11.62 4.51
CA LEU A 24 3.30 11.32 3.43
C LEU A 24 3.22 9.82 3.17
N ALA A 25 4.36 9.13 3.12
CA ALA A 25 4.42 7.69 2.92
C ALA A 25 3.64 6.94 4.00
N ASP A 26 3.83 7.29 5.27
CA ASP A 26 3.17 6.64 6.42
C ASP A 26 1.65 6.85 6.42
N ALA A 27 1.20 8.10 6.22
CA ALA A 27 -0.22 8.43 6.12
C ALA A 27 -0.90 7.75 4.92
N ALA A 28 -0.21 7.71 3.77
CA ALA A 28 -0.70 7.03 2.59
C ALA A 28 -0.75 5.51 2.78
N ALA A 29 0.27 4.89 3.39
CA ALA A 29 0.30 3.46 3.67
C ALA A 29 -0.87 3.04 4.56
N THR A 30 -1.14 3.81 5.62
CA THR A 30 -2.30 3.61 6.51
C THR A 30 -3.61 3.73 5.74
N SER A 31 -3.76 4.76 4.90
CA SER A 31 -4.98 5.01 4.14
C SER A 31 -5.24 3.93 3.09
N VAL A 32 -4.21 3.53 2.34
CA VAL A 32 -4.25 2.45 1.35
C VAL A 32 -4.55 1.12 2.04
N GLY A 33 -3.90 0.82 3.16
CA GLY A 33 -4.15 -0.38 3.96
C GLY A 33 -5.61 -0.49 4.38
N ASN A 34 -6.21 0.61 4.85
CA ASN A 34 -7.61 0.66 5.25
C ASN A 34 -8.61 0.48 4.09
N LEU A 35 -8.23 0.82 2.85
CA LEU A 35 -9.08 0.63 1.67
C LEU A 35 -9.15 -0.84 1.21
N VAL A 36 -8.14 -1.64 1.53
CA VAL A 36 -8.03 -3.02 1.05
C VAL A 36 -8.70 -3.98 2.03
N LYS A 37 -9.85 -4.54 1.66
CA LYS A 37 -10.53 -5.62 2.42
C LYS A 37 -10.41 -6.96 1.71
N ASP A 38 -10.41 -6.94 0.39
CA ASP A 38 -10.08 -8.08 -0.45
C ASP A 38 -9.39 -7.64 -1.75
N LYS A 39 -8.99 -8.61 -2.57
CA LYS A 39 -8.25 -8.36 -3.81
C LYS A 39 -8.94 -7.45 -4.82
N ARG A 40 -10.27 -7.38 -4.80
CA ARG A 40 -11.05 -6.56 -5.73
C ARG A 40 -10.85 -5.06 -5.43
N ASP A 41 -10.41 -4.74 -4.21
CA ASP A 41 -10.13 -3.37 -3.78
C ASP A 41 -8.77 -2.86 -4.29
N PHE A 42 -7.89 -3.73 -4.79
CA PHE A 42 -6.53 -3.36 -5.22
C PHE A 42 -6.52 -2.20 -6.21
N ASN A 43 -7.32 -2.30 -7.28
CA ASN A 43 -7.37 -1.25 -8.30
C ASN A 43 -7.80 0.10 -7.70
N ARG A 44 -8.83 0.10 -6.85
CA ARG A 44 -9.31 1.31 -6.18
C ARG A 44 -8.25 1.89 -5.23
N ALA A 45 -7.57 1.04 -4.48
CA ALA A 45 -6.55 1.45 -3.52
C ALA A 45 -5.31 2.04 -4.23
N LEU A 46 -4.87 1.43 -5.34
CA LEU A 46 -3.77 1.94 -6.16
C LEU A 46 -4.17 3.22 -6.91
N GLU A 47 -5.39 3.31 -7.45
CA GLU A 47 -5.88 4.54 -8.09
C GLU A 47 -5.97 5.70 -7.09
N PHE A 48 -6.44 5.43 -5.88
CA PHE A 48 -6.43 6.41 -4.78
C PHE A 48 -5.01 6.91 -4.51
N ALA A 49 -4.03 5.99 -4.35
CA ALA A 49 -2.66 6.38 -4.10
C ALA A 49 -2.03 7.14 -5.29
N GLY A 50 -2.37 6.76 -6.52
CA GLY A 50 -1.90 7.44 -7.73
C GLY A 50 -2.39 8.89 -7.88
N LYS A 51 -3.46 9.27 -7.18
CA LYS A 51 -3.98 10.64 -7.13
C LYS A 51 -3.29 11.51 -6.07
N ILE A 52 -2.44 10.95 -5.22
CA ILE A 52 -1.75 11.69 -4.17
C ILE A 52 -0.40 12.16 -4.69
N ASP A 53 -0.27 13.47 -4.86
CA ASP A 53 0.97 14.10 -5.26
C ASP A 53 2.11 13.78 -4.28
N GLY A 54 3.25 13.36 -4.81
CA GLY A 54 4.41 12.98 -4.02
C GLY A 54 4.51 11.49 -3.69
N ILE A 55 3.50 10.68 -4.01
CA ILE A 55 3.64 9.21 -4.02
C ILE A 55 4.36 8.79 -5.30
N LEU A 56 5.47 8.08 -5.15
CA LEU A 56 6.28 7.57 -6.25
C LEU A 56 5.95 6.12 -6.59
N GLY A 57 5.53 5.34 -5.61
CA GLY A 57 5.16 3.94 -5.80
C GLY A 57 4.47 3.35 -4.59
N VAL A 58 3.73 2.27 -4.82
CA VAL A 58 2.99 1.53 -3.78
C VAL A 58 3.07 0.04 -4.05
N LEU A 59 3.26 -0.75 -3.01
CA LEU A 59 3.11 -2.21 -2.99
C LEU A 59 2.05 -2.58 -1.96
N ILE A 60 1.08 -3.41 -2.34
CA ILE A 60 0.06 -3.99 -1.47
C ILE A 60 0.26 -5.51 -1.48
N VAL A 61 0.22 -6.13 -0.31
CA VAL A 61 0.27 -7.59 -0.13
C VAL A 61 -0.99 -8.05 0.60
N LEU A 62 -1.66 -9.07 0.05
CA LEU A 62 -2.81 -9.74 0.67
C LEU A 62 -2.75 -11.25 0.36
N GLY A 63 -2.38 -12.04 1.36
CA GLY A 63 -2.18 -13.48 1.25
C GLY A 63 -1.10 -13.82 0.21
N LYS A 64 -1.53 -14.46 -0.89
CA LYS A 64 -0.65 -14.83 -2.02
C LYS A 64 -0.72 -13.84 -3.18
N GLU A 65 -1.48 -12.77 -3.02
CA GLU A 65 -1.69 -11.78 -4.06
C GLU A 65 -0.96 -10.49 -3.71
N MET A 66 -0.43 -9.83 -4.72
CA MET A 66 0.23 -8.54 -4.59
C MET A 66 -0.17 -7.61 -5.72
N ALA A 67 -0.15 -6.31 -5.46
CA ALA A 67 -0.39 -5.29 -6.47
C ALA A 67 0.60 -4.14 -6.31
N VAL A 68 1.04 -3.61 -7.45
CA VAL A 68 2.10 -2.60 -7.52
C VAL A 68 1.65 -1.43 -8.38
N TYR A 69 2.01 -0.22 -7.97
CA TYR A 69 1.83 1.00 -8.73
C TYR A 69 3.12 1.84 -8.71
N GLY A 70 3.39 2.53 -9.82
CA GLY A 70 4.47 3.51 -9.93
C GLY A 70 5.86 2.90 -10.01
N LYS A 71 6.84 3.61 -9.47
CA LYS A 71 8.28 3.31 -9.58
C LYS A 71 8.72 2.33 -8.49
N VAL A 72 8.30 1.08 -8.61
CA VAL A 72 8.71 -0.02 -7.74
C VAL A 72 9.31 -1.14 -8.58
N GLU A 73 10.54 -1.52 -8.27
CA GLU A 73 11.22 -2.67 -8.85
C GLU A 73 11.25 -3.80 -7.81
N LEU A 74 10.84 -5.00 -8.22
CA LEU A 74 10.88 -6.21 -7.40
C LEU A 74 12.03 -7.07 -7.92
N ILE A 75 12.95 -7.41 -7.02
CA ILE A 75 14.06 -8.33 -7.31
C ILE A 75 13.90 -9.61 -6.50
N GLU A 76 14.23 -10.74 -7.12
CA GLU A 76 14.37 -12.02 -6.44
C GLU A 76 15.77 -12.11 -5.82
N ILE A 77 15.86 -12.64 -4.60
CA ILE A 77 17.11 -12.78 -3.83
C ILE A 77 17.38 -14.25 -3.58
#